data_AF-A0A843LBZ7-F1
#
_entry.id   AF-A0A843LBZ7-F1
#
_cell.length_a   1.000
_cell.length_b   1.000
_cell.length_c   1.000
_cell.angle_alpha   90.00
_cell.angle_beta   90.00
_cell.angle_gamma   90.00
#
_symmetry.space_group_name_H-M   'P 1'
#
loop_
_entity.id
_entity.type
_entity.pdbx_description
1 polymer ?
#
loop_
_entity_poly.entity_id
_entity_poly.type
_entity_poly.pdbx_seq_one_letter_code
_entity_poly.pdbx_strand_id
1 'polypeptide(L)'
;GTGRGTYWVLRPDLHRRLMAPGHPDRDRRIDWEAAKTRVLSVLRQRAGRGERGLSNAEIRQITHLDRYQVVRLMQQLQEEEPQISLEGKGRGSRYVYRR
;
A
#
# COMPACT_ATOMS: atom_id res chain seq x y z
N GLY A 1 -0.52 1.14 27.77
CA GLY A 1 0.33 1.68 26.68
C GLY A 1 0.29 0.70 25.53
N THR A 2 -0.33 1.07 24.42
CA THR A 2 -0.67 0.14 23.34
C THR A 2 0.46 0.10 22.31
N GLY A 3 1.40 -0.82 22.51
CA GLY A 3 2.40 -1.20 21.50
C GLY A 3 1.70 -1.85 20.30
N ARG A 4 1.64 -1.13 19.17
CA ARG A 4 1.23 -1.66 17.86
C ARG A 4 2.35 -1.51 16.84
N GLY A 5 3.57 -1.84 17.27
CA GLY A 5 4.74 -1.96 16.41
C GLY A 5 5.07 -3.43 16.24
N THR A 6 4.48 -4.10 15.25
CA THR A 6 5.05 -5.36 14.76
C THR A 6 4.82 -5.46 13.26
N TYR A 7 5.63 -4.64 12.57
CA TYR A 7 6.01 -4.80 11.19
C TYR A 7 6.67 -6.18 11.03
N TRP A 8 5.92 -7.22 10.66
CA TRP A 8 6.53 -8.47 10.22
C TRP A 8 6.90 -8.36 8.74
N VAL A 9 8.07 -7.74 8.55
CA VAL A 9 9.18 -8.16 7.68
C VAL A 9 8.80 -8.98 6.44
N LEU A 10 8.57 -8.28 5.31
CA LEU A 10 9.21 -8.70 4.07
C LEU A 10 10.54 -7.94 4.02
N ARG A 11 11.64 -8.65 4.23
CA ARG A 11 13.02 -8.12 4.26
C ARG A 11 13.28 -7.23 3.03
N PRO A 12 13.61 -5.94 3.21
CA PRO A 12 14.09 -5.08 2.11
C PRO A 12 15.36 -5.64 1.43
N ASP A 13 16.11 -6.48 2.14
CA ASP A 13 17.36 -7.08 1.65
C ASP A 13 17.16 -8.07 0.50
N LEU A 14 15.97 -8.65 0.33
CA LEU A 14 15.69 -9.52 -0.83
C LEU A 14 15.36 -8.71 -2.09
N HIS A 15 14.80 -7.51 -1.94
CA HIS A 15 14.46 -6.65 -3.08
C HIS A 15 15.71 -5.92 -3.61
N ARG A 16 16.63 -5.53 -2.72
CA ARG A 16 17.88 -4.84 -3.10
C ARG A 16 18.80 -5.71 -3.96
N ARG A 17 18.74 -7.05 -3.86
CA ARG A 17 19.56 -7.97 -4.67
C ARG A 17 19.09 -8.13 -6.13
N LEU A 18 17.90 -7.63 -6.47
CA LEU A 18 17.38 -7.59 -7.85
C LEU A 18 17.58 -6.21 -8.52
N MET A 19 18.01 -5.20 -7.77
CA MET A 19 18.12 -3.81 -8.21
C MET A 19 19.58 -3.41 -8.42
N ALA A 20 20.14 -3.81 -9.57
CA ALA A 20 21.33 -3.19 -10.10
C ALA A 20 21.00 -1.73 -10.52
N PRO A 21 21.81 -0.72 -10.13
CA PRO A 21 21.51 0.68 -10.38
C PRO A 21 21.67 1.01 -11.86
N GLY A 22 20.72 1.74 -12.44
CA GLY A 22 20.85 2.10 -13.86
C GLY A 22 19.92 3.17 -14.44
N HIS A 23 18.84 3.61 -13.77
CA HIS A 23 18.05 4.72 -14.32
C HIS A 23 17.12 5.35 -13.28
N PRO A 24 17.11 6.68 -13.08
CA PRO A 24 16.23 7.34 -12.11
C PRO A 24 14.73 7.09 -12.39
N ASP A 25 14.32 6.95 -13.65
CA ASP A 25 12.93 6.58 -13.99
C ASP A 25 12.61 5.11 -13.71
N ARG A 26 13.59 4.22 -13.87
CA ARG A 26 13.44 2.79 -13.53
C ARG A 26 13.33 2.64 -12.02
N ASP A 27 14.18 3.31 -11.27
CA ASP A 27 14.16 3.30 -9.80
C ASP A 27 12.83 3.83 -9.27
N ARG A 28 12.32 4.95 -9.81
CA ARG A 28 10.98 5.47 -9.47
C ARG A 28 9.85 4.49 -9.79
N ARG A 29 9.93 3.80 -10.93
CA ARG A 29 8.92 2.79 -11.31
C ARG A 29 8.99 1.55 -10.40
N ILE A 30 10.18 1.13 -10.03
CA ILE A 30 10.41 0.03 -9.08
C ILE A 30 9.82 0.40 -7.71
N ASP A 31 10.09 1.61 -7.23
CA ASP A 31 9.55 2.12 -5.96
C ASP A 31 8.02 2.17 -5.98
N TRP A 32 7.44 2.49 -7.14
CA TRP A 32 6.00 2.51 -7.34
C TRP A 32 5.33 1.14 -7.30
N GLU A 33 5.88 0.16 -8.02
CA GLU A 33 5.38 -1.23 -8.01
C GLU A 33 5.54 -1.87 -6.62
N ALA A 34 6.63 -1.55 -5.92
CA ALA A 34 6.84 -1.98 -4.54
C ALA A 34 5.79 -1.36 -3.59
N ALA A 35 5.45 -0.07 -3.77
CA ALA A 35 4.41 0.59 -3.00
C ALA A 35 3.03 -0.05 -3.23
N LYS A 36 2.65 -0.35 -4.49
CA LYS A 36 1.40 -1.05 -4.82
C LYS A 36 1.31 -2.41 -4.13
N THR A 37 2.37 -3.23 -4.27
CA THR A 37 2.46 -4.56 -3.65
C THR A 37 2.31 -4.47 -2.13
N ARG A 38 2.96 -3.49 -1.50
CA ARG A 38 2.91 -3.29 -0.05
C ARG A 38 1.50 -2.94 0.43
N VAL A 39 0.82 -2.02 -0.26
CA VAL A 39 -0.55 -1.62 0.09
C VAL A 39 -1.53 -2.78 -0.11
N LEU A 40 -1.45 -3.49 -1.24
CA LEU A 40 -2.29 -4.65 -1.53
C LEU A 40 -2.12 -5.76 -0.47
N SER A 41 -0.88 -6.07 -0.10
CA SER A 41 -0.58 -7.08 0.94
C SER A 41 -1.23 -6.72 2.27
N VAL A 42 -1.14 -5.46 2.70
CA VAL A 42 -1.76 -4.99 3.95
C VAL A 42 -3.28 -5.03 3.85
N LEU A 43 -3.88 -4.64 2.73
CA LEU A 43 -5.33 -4.71 2.53
C LEU A 43 -5.85 -6.15 2.63
N ARG A 44 -5.21 -7.10 1.95
CA ARG A 44 -5.56 -8.54 2.01
C ARG A 44 -5.40 -9.09 3.43
N GLN A 45 -4.31 -8.72 4.12
CA GLN A 45 -4.08 -9.13 5.50
C GLN A 45 -5.17 -8.61 6.45
N ARG A 46 -5.56 -7.34 6.32
CA ARG A 46 -6.62 -6.76 7.14
C ARG A 46 -7.98 -7.39 6.86
N ALA A 47 -8.31 -7.62 5.59
CA ALA A 47 -9.52 -8.34 5.20
C ALA A 47 -9.55 -9.76 5.80
N GLY A 48 -8.44 -10.50 5.75
CA GLY A 48 -8.32 -11.83 6.34
C GLY A 48 -8.46 -11.85 7.88
N ARG A 49 -8.18 -10.72 8.55
CA ARG A 49 -8.34 -10.56 10.01
C ARG A 49 -9.68 -9.93 10.41
N GLY A 50 -10.54 -9.56 9.45
CA GLY A 50 -11.75 -8.78 9.72
C GLY A 50 -11.48 -7.38 10.26
N GLU A 51 -10.27 -6.84 10.03
CA GLU A 51 -9.90 -5.50 10.45
C GLU A 51 -10.44 -4.43 9.48
N ARG A 52 -10.57 -3.21 9.98
CA ARG A 52 -10.99 -2.07 9.15
C ARG A 52 -9.96 -1.79 8.06
N GLY A 53 -10.45 -1.40 6.89
CA GLY A 53 -9.63 -0.98 5.75
C GLY A 53 -8.65 0.17 6.03
N LEU A 54 -7.82 0.48 5.03
CA LEU A 54 -6.79 1.52 5.12
C LEU A 54 -7.33 2.89 4.72
N SER A 55 -7.03 3.90 5.52
CA SER A 55 -7.23 5.30 5.17
C SER A 55 -6.07 5.85 4.32
N ASN A 56 -6.31 6.95 3.60
CA ASN A 56 -5.26 7.70 2.91
C ASN A 56 -4.12 8.17 3.82
N ALA A 57 -4.36 8.36 5.13
CA ALA A 57 -3.31 8.70 6.06
C ALA A 57 -2.41 7.50 6.37
N GLU A 58 -2.99 6.33 6.59
CA GLU A 58 -2.24 5.08 6.81
C GLU A 58 -1.45 4.68 5.56
N ILE A 59 -2.03 4.83 4.37
CA ILE A 59 -1.33 4.51 3.12
C ILE A 59 -0.09 5.39 2.96
N ARG A 60 -0.19 6.70 3.20
CA ARG A 60 0.96 7.61 3.17
C ARG A 60 2.03 7.23 4.20
N GLN A 61 1.66 6.73 5.38
CA GLN A 61 2.62 6.26 6.38
C GLN A 61 3.35 4.99 5.94
N ILE A 62 2.67 4.11 5.19
CA ILE A 62 3.24 2.84 4.71
C ILE A 62 4.17 3.05 3.52
N THR A 63 3.81 3.95 2.60
CA THR A 63 4.50 4.14 1.32
C THR A 63 5.40 5.37 1.30
N HIS A 64 5.27 6.28 2.26
CA HIS A 64 5.93 7.61 2.28
C HIS A 64 5.61 8.50 1.08
N LEU A 65 4.54 8.16 0.34
CA LEU A 65 4.06 8.95 -0.79
C LEU A 65 3.27 10.17 -0.32
N ASP A 66 3.19 11.17 -1.19
CA ASP A 66 2.34 12.33 -0.97
C ASP A 66 0.84 12.02 -1.21
N ARG A 67 -0.03 13.00 -0.93
CA ARG A 67 -1.49 12.87 -1.10
C ARG A 67 -1.88 12.47 -2.53
N TYR A 68 -1.32 13.14 -3.54
CA TYR A 68 -1.69 12.93 -4.94
C TYR A 68 -1.15 11.59 -5.46
N GLN A 69 0.06 11.24 -5.04
CA GLN A 69 0.65 9.94 -5.33
C GLN A 69 -0.18 8.79 -4.72
N VAL A 70 -0.65 8.94 -3.48
CA VAL A 70 -1.53 7.90 -2.89
C VAL A 70 -2.84 7.75 -3.62
N VAL A 71 -3.48 8.85 -4.04
CA VAL A 71 -4.72 8.79 -4.81
C VAL A 71 -4.48 8.07 -6.14
N ARG A 72 -3.42 8.42 -6.86
CA ARG A 72 -3.04 7.76 -8.12
C ARG A 72 -2.74 6.26 -7.90
N LEU A 73 -2.00 5.92 -6.85
CA LEU A 73 -1.66 4.54 -6.52
C LEU A 73 -2.92 3.71 -6.24
N MET A 74 -3.87 4.26 -5.49
CA MET A 74 -5.12 3.56 -5.20
C MET A 74 -6.01 3.42 -6.43
N GLN A 75 -6.06 4.43 -7.30
CA GLN A 75 -6.80 4.35 -8.56
C GLN A 75 -6.28 3.19 -9.43
N GLN A 76 -4.96 3.11 -9.61
CA GLN A 76 -4.34 2.00 -10.36
C GLN A 76 -4.58 0.64 -9.70
N LEU A 77 -4.49 0.56 -8.36
CA LEU A 77 -4.80 -0.67 -7.64
C LEU A 77 -6.26 -1.10 -7.81
N GLN A 78 -7.21 -0.17 -7.89
CA GLN A 78 -8.61 -0.50 -8.12
C GLN A 78 -8.89 -0.95 -9.57
N GLU A 79 -8.13 -0.41 -10.54
CA GLU A 79 -8.15 -0.86 -11.94
C GLU A 79 -7.57 -2.28 -12.08
N GLU A 80 -6.47 -2.57 -11.38
CA GLU A 80 -5.81 -3.88 -11.38
C GLU A 80 -6.56 -4.94 -10.56
N GLU A 81 -7.16 -4.54 -9.43
CA GLU A 81 -7.83 -5.43 -8.46
C GLU A 81 -9.23 -4.89 -8.11
N PRO A 82 -10.28 -5.26 -8.88
CA PRO A 82 -11.66 -4.78 -8.69
C PRO A 82 -12.27 -5.08 -7.31
N GLN A 83 -11.65 -5.95 -6.53
CA GLN A 83 -12.01 -6.31 -5.16
C GLN A 83 -11.72 -5.19 -4.15
N ILE A 84 -10.91 -4.20 -4.52
CA ILE A 84 -10.62 -3.04 -3.68
C ILE A 84 -11.73 -2.00 -3.85
N SER A 85 -12.45 -1.72 -2.77
CA SER A 85 -13.51 -0.71 -2.75
C SER A 85 -13.25 0.36 -1.70
N LEU A 86 -13.65 1.59 -2.00
CA LEU A 86 -13.63 2.69 -1.05
C LEU A 86 -14.95 2.70 -0.27
N GLU A 87 -14.88 2.47 1.03
CA GLU A 87 -16.03 2.53 1.93
C GLU A 87 -16.01 3.81 2.78
N GLY A 88 -17.20 4.34 3.06
CA GLY A 88 -17.39 5.55 3.85
C GLY A 88 -17.40 6.85 3.02
N LYS A 89 -17.63 7.98 3.70
CA LYS A 89 -17.70 9.31 3.09
C LYS A 89 -16.73 10.28 3.76
N GLY A 90 -16.13 11.17 2.96
CA GLY A 90 -15.26 12.25 3.44
C GLY A 90 -14.01 11.74 4.17
N ARG A 91 -13.67 12.39 5.30
CA ARG A 91 -12.45 12.11 6.08
C ARG A 91 -12.39 10.70 6.68
N GLY A 92 -13.53 10.03 6.78
CA GLY A 92 -13.62 8.65 7.29
C GLY A 92 -13.47 7.56 6.24
N SER A 93 -13.21 7.91 4.98
CA SER A 93 -13.14 6.94 3.90
C SER A 93 -11.95 5.97 4.06
N ARG A 94 -12.20 4.70 3.75
CA ARG A 94 -11.24 3.61 3.90
C ARG A 94 -11.32 2.67 2.72
N TYR A 95 -10.17 2.28 2.19
CA TYR A 95 -10.08 1.22 1.20
C TYR A 95 -10.14 -0.13 1.88
N VAL A 96 -11.07 -0.96 1.46
CA VAL A 96 -11.25 -2.33 1.93
C VAL A 96 -11.02 -3.30 0.78
N TYR A 97 -10.54 -4.49 1.10
CA TYR A 97 -10.46 -5.58 0.16
C TYR A 97 -11.60 -6.55 0.46
N ARG A 98 -12.52 -6.69 -0.49
CA ARG A 98 -13.64 -7.64 -0.39
C ARG A 98 -13.24 -8.92 -1.10
N ARG A 99 -13.25 -10.03 -0.35
CA ARG A 99 -12.95 -11.36 -0.88
C ARG A 99 -14.11 -11.88 -1.72
#